data_AF-D8JYG2-F1
#
_entry.id   AF-D8JYG2-F1
#
_cell.length_a   1.000
_cell.length_b   1.000
_cell.length_c   1.000
_cell.angle_alpha   90.00
_cell.angle_beta   90.00
_cell.angle_gamma   90.00
#
_symmetry.space_group_name_H-M   'P 1'
#
loop_
_entity.id
_entity.type
_entity.pdbx_description
1 polymer ?
#
loop_
_entity_poly.entity_id
_entity_poly.type
_entity_poly.pdbx_seq_one_letter_code
_entity_poly.pdbx_strand_id
1 'polypeptide(L)'
;MEIAPELRDLSLAPRASNQMLAIVLSACMANQPSVCRDYKIPIKEGIDAMHCMTDAPPYFAQWNEDHPGWQIKRWRCASTSEDDI
;
A
#
# COMPACT_ATOMS: atom_id res chain seq x y z
N MET A 1 27.63 -34.84 -25.88
CA MET A 1 27.67 -35.76 -24.73
C MET A 1 28.28 -35.00 -23.56
N GLU A 2 27.69 -33.84 -23.24
CA GLU A 2 26.56 -33.65 -22.30
C GLU A 2 27.13 -33.52 -20.89
N ILE A 3 27.34 -32.29 -20.34
CA ILE A 3 26.89 -31.83 -19.00
C ILE A 3 26.83 -30.27 -19.01
N ALA A 4 25.71 -29.73 -18.53
CA ALA A 4 25.15 -28.37 -18.74
C ALA A 4 25.88 -27.18 -18.06
N PRO A 5 25.78 -25.95 -18.63
CA PRO A 5 26.18 -24.70 -17.97
C PRO A 5 24.96 -23.90 -17.49
N GLU A 6 24.34 -24.29 -16.37
CA GLU A 6 23.13 -23.61 -15.83
C GLU A 6 23.36 -23.01 -14.43
N LEU A 7 24.45 -22.27 -14.24
CA LEU A 7 24.72 -21.54 -12.98
C LEU A 7 25.11 -20.06 -13.21
N ARG A 8 24.46 -19.39 -14.16
CA ARG A 8 24.69 -17.96 -14.43
C ARG A 8 23.49 -17.02 -14.22
N ASP A 9 22.32 -17.54 -13.87
CA ASP A 9 21.08 -16.75 -13.80
C ASP A 9 20.36 -16.74 -12.43
N LEU A 10 21.04 -17.09 -11.34
CA LEU A 10 20.48 -16.93 -9.98
C LEU A 10 20.47 -15.47 -9.47
N SER A 11 20.94 -14.50 -10.27
CA SER A 11 20.95 -13.07 -9.91
C SER A 11 19.67 -12.32 -10.26
N LEU A 12 18.71 -12.97 -10.90
CA LEU A 12 17.41 -12.39 -11.31
C LEU A 12 16.22 -12.98 -10.55
N ALA A 13 16.46 -13.73 -9.46
CA ALA A 13 15.42 -13.86 -8.45
C ALA A 13 15.07 -12.42 -8.04
N PRO A 14 13.84 -11.92 -8.26
CA PRO A 14 13.44 -10.71 -7.60
C PRO A 14 13.73 -10.99 -6.13
N ARG A 15 14.59 -10.17 -5.51
CA ARG A 15 14.61 -10.11 -4.05
C ARG A 15 13.13 -10.14 -3.67
N ALA A 16 12.73 -11.02 -2.77
CA ALA A 16 11.49 -10.82 -2.06
C ALA A 16 11.68 -9.49 -1.33
N SER A 17 11.52 -8.38 -2.06
CA SER A 17 11.37 -7.06 -1.51
C SER A 17 10.25 -7.27 -0.53
N ASN A 18 10.51 -6.98 0.72
CA ASN A 18 9.51 -7.00 1.77
C ASN A 18 8.54 -5.85 1.41
N GLN A 19 7.71 -6.07 0.40
CA GLN A 19 6.77 -5.10 -0.14
C GLN A 19 5.69 -4.98 0.92
N MET A 20 5.84 -3.97 1.77
CA MET A 20 4.79 -3.59 2.67
C MET A 20 3.67 -2.98 1.85
N LEU A 21 2.47 -3.53 1.99
CA LEU A 21 1.28 -2.95 1.38
C LEU A 21 0.69 -1.91 2.33
N ALA A 22 0.27 -0.78 1.77
CA ALA A 22 -0.46 0.25 2.49
C ALA A 22 -1.75 0.61 1.77
N ILE A 23 -2.74 1.04 2.55
CA ILE A 23 -3.90 1.75 2.03
C ILE A 23 -3.50 3.21 1.85
N VAL A 24 -3.62 3.73 0.64
CA VAL A 24 -3.46 5.15 0.37
C VAL A 24 -4.84 5.79 0.25
N LEU A 25 -5.19 6.64 1.21
CA LEU A 25 -6.41 7.44 1.20
C LEU A 25 -6.12 8.82 0.63
N SER A 26 -6.87 9.25 -0.38
CA SER A 26 -6.87 10.64 -0.82
C SER A 26 -8.09 11.34 -0.23
N ALA A 27 -7.86 12.32 0.63
CA ALA A 27 -8.90 13.03 1.35
C ALA A 27 -8.77 14.54 1.18
N CYS A 28 -9.91 15.24 1.18
CA CYS A 28 -9.95 16.70 1.08
C CYS A 28 -10.58 17.32 2.32
N MET A 29 -10.18 18.54 2.68
CA MET A 29 -10.76 19.24 3.83
C MET A 29 -12.26 19.49 3.62
N ALA A 30 -13.06 19.24 4.66
CA ALA A 30 -14.51 19.40 4.62
C ALA A 30 -14.93 20.86 4.40
N ASN A 31 -14.21 21.82 4.99
CA ASN A 31 -14.48 23.24 4.86
C ASN A 31 -13.80 23.90 3.63
N GLN A 32 -12.82 23.23 3.02
CA GLN A 32 -12.05 23.72 1.87
C GLN A 32 -11.77 22.56 0.90
N PRO A 33 -12.77 22.16 0.07
CA PRO A 33 -12.68 20.97 -0.77
C PRO A 33 -11.58 20.99 -1.84
N SER A 34 -10.98 22.16 -2.10
CA SER A 34 -9.82 22.31 -2.98
C SER A 34 -8.50 21.82 -2.35
N VAL A 35 -8.45 21.65 -1.03
CA VAL A 35 -7.25 21.19 -0.33
C VAL A 35 -7.35 19.71 -0.06
N CYS A 36 -6.59 18.91 -0.82
CA CYS A 36 -6.54 17.46 -0.71
C CYS A 36 -5.13 16.96 -0.37
N ARG A 37 -5.07 15.83 0.34
CA ARG A 37 -3.82 15.17 0.75
C ARG A 37 -3.99 13.66 0.70
N ASP A 38 -2.87 12.99 0.48
CA ASP A 38 -2.78 11.54 0.56
C ASP A 38 -2.26 11.11 1.93
N TYR A 39 -2.89 10.07 2.49
CA TYR A 39 -2.58 9.49 3.79
C TYR A 39 -2.30 8.00 3.59
N LYS A 40 -1.21 7.51 4.17
CA LYS A 40 -0.84 6.09 4.11
C LYS A 40 -1.22 5.42 5.43
N ILE A 41 -1.97 4.32 5.34
CA ILE A 41 -2.26 3.45 6.47
C ILE A 41 -1.49 2.14 6.21
N PRO A 42 -0.43 1.87 6.98
CA PRO A 42 0.32 0.62 6.84
C PRO A 42 -0.57 -0.56 7.24
N ILE A 43 -0.46 -1.66 6.50
CA ILE A 43 -1.15 -2.91 6.81
C ILE A 43 -0.09 -3.94 7.22
N LYS A 44 -0.52 -4.98 7.93
CA LYS A 44 0.33 -6.11 8.34
C LYS A 44 1.09 -6.70 7.15
N GLU A 45 2.35 -7.04 7.39
CA GLU A 45 3.20 -7.74 6.43
C GLU A 45 2.59 -9.10 6.02
N GLY A 46 2.90 -9.56 4.80
CA GLY A 46 2.43 -10.84 4.28
C GLY A 46 0.99 -10.85 3.75
N ILE A 47 0.30 -9.72 3.78
CA ILE A 47 -0.99 -9.53 3.12
C ILE A 47 -0.77 -9.23 1.64
N ASP A 48 -1.50 -9.90 0.75
CA ASP A 48 -1.47 -9.60 -0.69
C ASP A 48 -2.42 -8.45 -1.07
N ALA A 49 -2.33 -7.98 -2.32
CA ALA A 49 -3.16 -6.87 -2.79
C ALA A 49 -4.68 -7.17 -2.75
N MET A 50 -5.07 -8.43 -2.95
CA MET A 50 -6.46 -8.87 -2.91
C MET A 50 -7.03 -8.76 -1.49
N HIS A 51 -6.32 -9.29 -0.50
CA HIS A 51 -6.67 -9.21 0.90
C HIS A 51 -6.65 -7.77 1.42
N CYS A 52 -5.71 -6.94 0.97
CA CYS A 52 -5.71 -5.50 1.30
C CYS A 52 -7.04 -4.83 0.92
N MET A 53 -7.59 -5.13 -0.26
CA MET A 53 -8.86 -4.55 -0.71
C MET A 53 -10.04 -5.01 0.16
N THR A 54 -10.03 -6.26 0.61
CA THR A 54 -11.08 -6.81 1.49
C THR A 54 -10.99 -6.27 2.92
N ASP A 55 -9.77 -6.09 3.43
CA ASP A 55 -9.52 -5.64 4.79
C ASP A 55 -9.56 -4.11 4.94
N ALA A 56 -9.60 -3.36 3.85
CA ALA A 56 -9.54 -1.89 3.87
C ALA A 56 -10.70 -1.17 4.60
N PRO A 57 -11.99 -1.57 4.49
CA PRO A 57 -13.11 -0.76 5.00
C PRO A 57 -13.06 -0.41 6.50
N PRO A 58 -12.70 -1.32 7.43
CA PRO A 58 -12.53 -0.99 8.85
C PRO A 58 -11.54 0.15 9.11
N TYR A 59 -10.45 0.23 8.33
CA TYR A 59 -9.47 1.31 8.47
C TYR A 59 -10.05 2.68 8.09
N PHE A 60 -11.02 2.74 7.17
CA PHE A 60 -11.64 4.00 6.76
C PHE A 60 -12.52 4.57 7.86
N ALA A 61 -13.26 3.70 8.57
CA ALA A 61 -14.11 4.10 9.68
C ALA A 61 -13.25 4.74 10.79
N GLN A 62 -12.22 4.05 11.25
CA GLN A 62 -11.28 4.56 12.24
C GLN A 62 -10.63 5.87 11.77
N TRP A 63 -10.14 5.90 10.53
CA TRP A 63 -9.47 7.08 9.99
C TRP A 63 -10.40 8.32 9.94
N ASN A 64 -11.68 8.13 9.57
CA ASN A 64 -12.65 9.22 9.56
C ASN A 64 -12.94 9.77 10.97
N GLU A 65 -12.99 8.90 11.99
CA GLU A 65 -13.15 9.31 13.39
C GLU A 65 -11.96 10.14 13.87
N ASP A 66 -10.75 9.76 13.47
CA ASP A 66 -9.51 10.46 13.80
C ASP A 66 -9.34 11.78 13.01
N HIS A 67 -10.01 11.89 11.84
CA HIS A 67 -9.88 13.02 10.90
C HIS A 67 -11.23 13.65 10.53
N PRO A 68 -12.03 14.17 11.49
CA PRO A 68 -13.38 14.65 11.24
C PRO A 68 -13.43 15.89 10.30
N GLY A 69 -12.32 16.61 10.17
CA GLY A 69 -12.17 17.74 9.24
C GLY A 69 -11.88 17.34 7.79
N TRP A 70 -11.75 16.05 7.50
CA TRP A 70 -11.39 15.53 6.18
C TRP A 70 -12.47 14.61 5.63
N GLN A 71 -12.47 14.45 4.31
CA GLN A 71 -13.43 13.63 3.57
C GLN A 71 -12.67 12.77 2.58
N ILE A 72 -12.69 11.45 2.77
CA ILE A 72 -12.11 10.48 1.83
C ILE A 72 -12.81 10.63 0.48
N LYS A 73 -12.03 10.82 -0.59
CA LYS A 73 -12.53 10.92 -1.98
C LYS A 73 -12.19 9.70 -2.81
N ARG A 74 -11.00 9.13 -2.60
CA ARG A 74 -10.46 7.99 -3.35
C ARG A 74 -9.55 7.18 -2.44
N TRP A 75 -9.40 5.90 -2.74
CA TRP A 75 -8.46 5.04 -2.05
C TRP A 75 -7.89 3.98 -2.99
N ARG A 76 -6.74 3.42 -2.61
CA ARG A 76 -6.11 2.29 -3.30
C ARG A 76 -5.18 1.52 -2.35
N CYS A 77 -4.96 0.25 -2.65
CA CYS A 77 -3.83 -0.50 -2.11
C CYS A 77 -2.59 -0.23 -2.96
N ALA A 78 -1.46 0.13 -2.34
CA ALA A 78 -0.20 0.37 -3.04
C ALA A 78 0.94 -0.34 -2.32
N SER A 79 1.83 -0.95 -3.09
CA SER A 79 3.11 -1.41 -2.55
C SER A 79 3.92 -0.18 -2.14
N THR A 80 4.43 -0.22 -0.92
CA THR A 80 5.34 0.78 -0.37
C THR A 80 6.71 0.12 -0.26
N SER A 81 7.75 0.86 -0.65
CA SER A 81 9.13 0.49 -0.31
C SER A 81 9.39 0.96 1.12
N GLU A 82 10.22 0.25 1.89
CA GLU A 82 10.60 0.65 3.27
C GLU A 82 11.10 2.11 3.36
N ASP A 83 11.60 2.68 2.26
CA ASP A 83 12.09 4.07 2.17
C ASP A 83 10.96 5.14 2.08
N ASP A 84 9.70 4.74 1.97
CA ASP A 84 8.55 5.62 1.71
C ASP A 84 7.61 5.84 2.92
N ILE A 85 7.93 5.27 4.10
CA ILE A 85 7.11 5.35 5.33
C ILE A 85 7.73 6.31 6.35
#